data_AF-A0A841FWN1-F1
#
_entry.id   AF-A0A841FWN1-F1
#
_cell.length_a   1.000
_cell.length_b   1.000
_cell.length_c   1.000
_cell.angle_alpha   90.00
_cell.angle_beta   90.00
_cell.angle_gamma   90.00
#
_symmetry.space_group_name_H-M   'P 1'
#
loop_
_entity.id
_entity.type
_entity.pdbx_description
1 polymer ?
#
loop_
_entity_poly.entity_id
_entity_poly.type
_entity_poly.pdbx_seq_one_letter_code
_entity_poly.pdbx_strand_id
1 'polypeptide(L)'
;MTTDPVRVLHTMAVELGAMAQNGLYYATDKYDLARYRRMREMTGEILELIAATDPAELRAGLDLELGHATPKLDVRGALFDGDKVLLVKEVRDGRWTLPGGWVDALDEPRAAAEREFAEEAGLRVRATRLAALHDGSIHNGHTSPWHVYKLFFLVERTDDATPTAGLDGETSDVGFFRLDDLPELSTGRTTADQLALLLAHAKDASLPTDVD
;
A
#
# COMPACT_ATOMS: atom_id res chain seq x y z
N MET A 1 26.76 4.40 0.14
CA MET A 1 25.63 3.49 0.38
C MET A 1 25.61 2.50 -0.76
N THR A 2 25.84 1.23 -0.49
CA THR A 2 25.66 0.17 -1.49
C THR A 2 24.17 0.05 -1.78
N THR A 3 23.77 0.37 -3.00
CA THR A 3 22.39 0.21 -3.47
C THR A 3 22.02 -1.27 -3.36
N ASP A 4 20.91 -1.58 -2.69
CA ASP A 4 20.40 -2.95 -2.62
C ASP A 4 20.08 -3.45 -4.04
N PRO A 5 20.80 -4.46 -4.56
CA PRO A 5 20.59 -4.96 -5.91
C PRO A 5 19.16 -5.45 -6.16
N VAL A 6 18.50 -5.98 -5.13
CA VAL A 6 17.11 -6.46 -5.22
C VAL A 6 16.18 -5.29 -5.49
N ARG A 7 16.35 -4.18 -4.76
CA ARG A 7 15.57 -2.95 -4.96
C ARG A 7 15.78 -2.35 -6.35
N VAL A 8 17.03 -2.35 -6.84
CA VAL A 8 17.34 -1.85 -8.19
C VAL A 8 16.66 -2.70 -9.26
N LEU A 9 16.77 -4.02 -9.17
CA LEU A 9 16.12 -4.94 -10.11
C LEU A 9 14.60 -4.81 -10.08
N HIS A 10 14.03 -4.60 -8.89
CA HIS A 10 12.59 -4.37 -8.72
C HIS A 10 12.13 -3.10 -9.44
N THR A 11 12.81 -1.97 -9.23
CA THR A 11 12.49 -0.72 -9.93
C THR A 11 12.58 -0.87 -11.45
N MET A 12 13.64 -1.53 -11.95
CA MET A 12 13.79 -1.81 -13.38
C MET A 12 12.67 -2.71 -13.93
N ALA A 13 12.24 -3.72 -13.17
CA ALA A 13 11.17 -4.62 -13.58
C ALA A 13 9.82 -3.89 -13.67
N VAL A 14 9.52 -3.04 -12.69
CA VAL A 14 8.32 -2.18 -12.68
C VAL A 14 8.32 -1.23 -13.88
N GLU A 15 9.44 -0.55 -14.14
CA GLU A 15 9.58 0.36 -15.30
C GLU A 15 9.41 -0.40 -16.63
N LEU A 16 10.09 -1.55 -16.79
CA LEU A 16 9.98 -2.40 -17.97
C LEU A 16 8.54 -2.90 -18.18
N GLY A 17 7.86 -3.28 -17.09
CA GLY A 17 6.47 -3.75 -17.11
C GLY A 17 5.51 -2.66 -17.56
N ALA A 18 5.66 -1.44 -17.02
CA ALA A 18 4.87 -0.29 -17.42
C ALA A 18 5.06 0.07 -18.90
N MET A 19 6.31 0.05 -19.39
CA MET A 19 6.62 0.27 -20.80
C MET A 19 5.99 -0.81 -21.69
N ALA A 20 6.06 -2.07 -21.29
CA ALA A 20 5.47 -3.19 -22.02
C ALA A 20 3.94 -3.06 -22.11
N GLN A 21 3.27 -2.76 -20.99
CA GLN A 21 1.83 -2.58 -20.93
C GLN A 21 1.38 -1.38 -21.78
N ASN A 22 2.04 -0.23 -21.64
CA ASN A 22 1.74 0.96 -22.45
C ASN A 22 1.94 0.68 -23.95
N GLY A 23 3.01 -0.02 -24.30
CA GLY A 23 3.27 -0.46 -25.67
C GLY A 23 2.16 -1.36 -26.21
N LEU A 24 1.71 -2.35 -25.44
CA LEU A 24 0.59 -3.23 -25.80
C LEU A 24 -0.73 -2.49 -25.95
N TYR A 25 -0.94 -1.43 -25.17
CA TYR A 25 -2.17 -0.65 -25.23
C TYR A 25 -2.24 0.28 -26.45
N TYR A 26 -1.14 0.94 -26.82
CA TYR A 26 -1.15 1.96 -27.88
C TYR A 26 -0.68 1.46 -29.25
N ALA A 27 0.16 0.41 -29.32
CA ALA A 27 0.72 -0.02 -30.59
C ALA A 27 -0.29 -0.78 -31.45
N THR A 28 -0.18 -0.62 -32.77
CA THR A 28 -1.01 -1.33 -33.76
C THR A 28 -0.18 -2.25 -34.67
N ASP A 29 1.14 -2.05 -34.75
CA ASP A 29 2.04 -2.89 -35.55
C ASP A 29 2.27 -4.26 -34.87
N LYS A 30 2.13 -5.34 -35.65
CA LYS A 30 2.23 -6.71 -35.14
C LYS A 30 3.63 -7.07 -34.61
N TYR A 31 4.69 -6.44 -35.13
CA TYR A 31 6.06 -6.70 -34.69
C TYR A 31 6.34 -5.96 -33.38
N ASP A 32 5.84 -4.74 -33.22
CA ASP A 32 5.89 -4.01 -31.95
C ASP A 32 5.09 -4.73 -30.86
N LEU A 33 3.87 -5.19 -31.17
CA LEU A 33 3.08 -5.99 -30.22
C LEU A 33 3.82 -7.25 -29.77
N ALA A 34 4.54 -7.94 -30.66
CA ALA A 34 5.35 -9.10 -30.30
C ALA A 34 6.53 -8.71 -29.38
N ARG A 35 7.19 -7.56 -29.63
CA ARG A 35 8.25 -7.03 -28.77
C ARG A 35 7.73 -6.73 -27.37
N TYR A 36 6.59 -6.04 -27.24
CA TYR A 36 6.04 -5.68 -25.94
C TYR A 36 5.55 -6.91 -25.15
N ARG A 37 5.01 -7.94 -25.81
CA ARG A 37 4.71 -9.22 -25.13
C ARG A 37 5.97 -9.84 -24.53
N ARG A 38 7.06 -9.88 -25.28
CA ARG A 38 8.34 -10.40 -24.76
C ARG A 38 8.89 -9.55 -23.61
N MET A 39 8.73 -8.22 -23.66
CA MET A 39 9.11 -7.34 -22.56
C MET A 39 8.31 -7.65 -21.28
N ARG A 40 7.00 -7.87 -21.40
CA ARG A 40 6.16 -8.27 -20.26
C ARG A 40 6.56 -9.62 -19.66
N GLU A 41 6.90 -10.59 -20.50
CA GLU A 41 7.44 -11.89 -20.05
C GLU A 41 8.75 -11.70 -19.27
N MET A 42 9.67 -10.87 -19.77
CA MET A 42 10.93 -10.56 -19.06
C MET A 42 10.68 -9.86 -17.72
N THR A 43 9.68 -8.98 -17.61
CA THR A 43 9.28 -8.40 -16.32
C THR A 43 8.86 -9.50 -15.33
N GLY A 44 8.05 -10.46 -15.78
CA GLY A 44 7.69 -11.62 -14.95
C GLY A 44 8.92 -12.42 -14.50
N GLU A 45 9.81 -12.76 -15.44
CA GLU A 45 11.06 -13.47 -15.15
C GLU A 45 11.94 -12.73 -14.11
N ILE A 46 12.06 -11.40 -14.20
CA ILE A 46 12.84 -10.61 -13.23
C ILE A 46 12.16 -10.62 -11.86
N LEU A 47 10.84 -10.36 -11.82
CA LEU A 47 10.09 -10.32 -10.56
C LEU A 47 10.08 -11.67 -9.84
N GLU A 48 10.02 -12.79 -10.56
CA GLU A 48 10.16 -14.15 -10.01
C GLU A 48 11.51 -14.40 -9.34
N LEU A 49 12.58 -13.78 -9.84
CA LEU A 49 13.93 -13.95 -9.28
C LEU A 49 14.12 -13.18 -7.97
N ILE A 50 13.35 -12.11 -7.76
CA ILE A 50 13.60 -11.14 -6.69
C ILE A 50 12.44 -11.03 -5.68
N ALA A 51 11.23 -11.42 -6.04
CA ALA A 51 10.06 -11.42 -5.17
C ALA A 51 9.76 -12.84 -4.64
N ALA A 52 9.36 -12.93 -3.38
CA ALA A 52 8.87 -14.17 -2.78
C ALA A 52 7.37 -14.38 -3.11
N THR A 53 7.03 -14.42 -4.40
CA THR A 53 5.65 -14.58 -4.89
C THR A 53 5.56 -15.81 -5.78
N ASP A 54 4.39 -16.45 -5.83
CA ASP A 54 4.16 -17.54 -6.77
C ASP A 54 4.28 -17.03 -8.23
N PRO A 55 5.17 -17.62 -9.05
CA PRO A 55 5.35 -17.20 -10.44
C PRO A 55 4.08 -17.21 -11.28
N ALA A 56 3.19 -18.19 -11.08
CA ALA A 56 1.99 -18.32 -11.90
C ALA A 56 0.98 -17.22 -11.56
N GLU A 57 0.77 -16.94 -10.26
CA GLU A 57 -0.06 -15.84 -9.78
C GLU A 57 0.46 -14.48 -10.27
N LEU A 58 1.76 -14.25 -10.18
CA LEU A 58 2.41 -13.03 -10.65
C LEU A 58 2.18 -12.80 -12.16
N ARG A 59 2.43 -13.81 -12.99
CA ARG A 59 2.21 -13.72 -14.44
C ARG A 59 0.74 -13.48 -14.78
N ALA A 60 -0.16 -14.20 -14.12
CA ALA A 60 -1.60 -14.03 -14.32
C ALA A 60 -2.03 -12.59 -13.99
N GLY A 61 -1.53 -12.02 -12.89
CA GLY A 61 -1.77 -10.63 -12.54
C GLY A 61 -1.29 -9.66 -13.63
N LEU A 62 -0.04 -9.78 -14.08
CA LEU A 62 0.54 -8.92 -15.12
C LEU A 62 -0.22 -9.02 -16.47
N ASP A 63 -0.76 -10.18 -16.79
CA ASP A 63 -1.52 -10.40 -18.03
C ASP A 63 -2.93 -9.79 -17.99
N LEU A 64 -3.52 -9.63 -16.81
CA LEU A 64 -4.85 -9.05 -16.60
C LEU A 64 -4.85 -7.51 -16.63
N GLU A 65 -3.71 -6.87 -16.41
CA GLU A 65 -3.60 -5.42 -16.50
C GLU A 65 -3.69 -4.95 -17.96
N LEU A 66 -4.74 -4.19 -18.23
CA LEU A 66 -5.03 -3.62 -19.54
C LEU A 66 -5.05 -2.09 -19.44
N GLY A 67 -4.82 -1.43 -20.58
CA GLY A 67 -4.79 0.03 -20.59
C GLY A 67 -3.41 0.60 -20.25
N HIS A 68 -3.38 1.91 -20.00
CA HIS A 68 -2.17 2.61 -19.57
C HIS A 68 -1.78 2.16 -18.17
N ALA A 69 -0.52 1.78 -17.98
CA ALA A 69 0.03 1.43 -16.68
C ALA A 69 0.04 2.65 -15.77
N THR A 70 -0.58 2.53 -14.60
CA THR A 70 -0.60 3.57 -13.57
C THR A 70 -0.23 2.97 -12.21
N PRO A 71 0.28 3.77 -11.26
CA PRO A 71 0.45 3.31 -9.89
C PRO A 71 -0.89 2.90 -9.30
N LYS A 72 -0.92 1.80 -8.56
CA LYS A 72 -2.08 1.40 -7.75
C LYS A 72 -2.21 2.34 -6.53
N LEU A 73 -3.41 2.42 -5.97
CA LEU A 73 -3.70 3.23 -4.80
C LEU A 73 -3.98 2.34 -3.58
N ASP A 74 -3.22 2.57 -2.52
CA ASP A 74 -3.42 2.00 -1.18
C ASP A 74 -3.78 3.14 -0.22
N VAL A 75 -4.73 2.90 0.68
CA VAL A 75 -5.11 3.84 1.74
C VAL A 75 -4.72 3.28 3.10
N ARG A 76 -4.38 4.19 4.01
CA ARG A 76 -4.11 3.87 5.42
C ARG A 76 -4.76 4.94 6.29
N GLY A 77 -5.47 4.54 7.34
CA GLY A 77 -6.03 5.49 8.29
C GLY A 77 -5.31 5.42 9.65
N ALA A 78 -5.05 6.57 10.25
CA ALA A 78 -4.45 6.68 11.58
C ALA A 78 -5.44 7.29 12.56
N LEU A 79 -5.87 6.47 13.51
CA LEU A 79 -6.68 6.88 14.66
C LEU A 79 -5.77 7.00 15.88
N PHE A 80 -5.67 8.21 16.44
CA PHE A 80 -4.88 8.47 17.63
C PHE A 80 -5.76 8.61 18.88
N ASP A 81 -5.27 8.06 19.99
CA ASP A 81 -5.73 8.34 21.36
C ASP A 81 -4.55 8.87 22.16
N GLY A 82 -4.45 10.20 22.26
CA GLY A 82 -3.28 10.89 22.81
C GLY A 82 -2.04 10.65 21.97
N ASP A 83 -1.08 9.90 22.52
CA ASP A 83 0.17 9.51 21.85
C ASP A 83 0.19 8.04 21.39
N LYS A 84 -0.96 7.36 21.50
CA LYS A 84 -1.15 6.00 21.00
C LYS A 84 -1.86 6.00 19.66
N VAL A 85 -1.48 5.08 18.79
CA VAL A 85 -2.13 4.84 17.49
C VAL A 85 -2.79 3.47 17.48
N LEU A 86 -3.98 3.37 16.89
CA LEU A 86 -4.62 2.09 16.64
C LEU A 86 -3.91 1.37 15.49
N LEU A 87 -3.50 0.13 15.74
CA LEU A 87 -2.94 -0.78 14.75
C LEU A 87 -3.77 -2.07 14.74
N VAL A 88 -3.74 -2.75 13.60
CA VAL A 88 -4.26 -4.10 13.42
C VAL A 88 -3.13 -5.06 13.09
N LYS A 89 -3.30 -6.33 13.46
CA LYS A 89 -2.32 -7.39 13.20
C LYS A 89 -2.79 -8.27 12.05
N GLU A 90 -2.07 -8.20 10.95
CA GLU A 90 -2.37 -8.95 9.73
C GLU A 90 -2.10 -10.45 9.90
N VAL A 91 -3.07 -11.27 9.47
CA VAL A 91 -2.94 -12.74 9.49
C VAL A 91 -1.81 -13.18 8.55
N ARG A 92 -1.62 -12.48 7.42
CA ARG A 92 -0.69 -12.88 6.36
C ARG A 92 0.77 -12.92 6.79
N ASP A 93 1.22 -11.93 7.56
CA ASP A 93 2.62 -11.82 8.00
C ASP A 93 2.78 -11.79 9.53
N GLY A 94 1.68 -11.80 10.29
CA GLY A 94 1.70 -11.77 11.74
C GLY A 94 2.24 -10.46 12.32
N ARG A 95 2.29 -9.38 11.54
CA ARG A 95 2.84 -8.08 11.93
C ARG A 95 1.76 -7.00 11.99
N TRP A 96 2.09 -5.88 12.61
CA TRP A 96 1.15 -4.79 12.85
C TRP A 96 1.23 -3.69 11.80
N THR A 97 0.09 -3.11 11.44
CA THR A 97 -0.01 -2.01 10.47
C THR A 97 -1.16 -1.08 10.83
N LEU A 98 -1.17 0.12 10.24
CA LEU A 98 -2.39 0.93 10.20
C LEU A 98 -3.48 0.18 9.43
N PRO A 99 -4.74 0.28 9.86
CA PRO A 99 -5.84 -0.22 9.07
C PRO A 99 -5.86 0.38 7.68
N GLY A 100 -6.13 -0.43 6.68
CA GLY A 100 -6.19 0.00 5.28
C GLY A 100 -5.80 -1.07 4.28
N GLY A 101 -6.11 -0.78 3.02
CA GLY A 101 -5.91 -1.69 1.91
C GLY A 101 -5.96 -0.97 0.57
N TRP A 102 -6.28 -1.73 -0.47
CA TRP A 102 -6.46 -1.19 -1.80
C TRP A 102 -7.69 -0.28 -1.87
N VAL A 103 -7.61 0.77 -2.69
CA VAL A 103 -8.79 1.56 -3.04
C VAL A 103 -9.57 0.80 -4.11
N ASP A 104 -10.77 0.36 -3.78
CA ASP A 104 -11.61 -0.36 -4.74
C ASP A 104 -12.13 0.55 -5.85
N ALA A 105 -12.48 -0.05 -6.98
CA ALA A 105 -13.07 0.69 -8.07
C ALA A 105 -14.38 1.36 -7.61
N LEU A 106 -14.52 2.65 -7.92
CA LEU A 106 -15.64 3.52 -7.53
C LEU A 106 -15.62 3.99 -6.06
N ASP A 107 -14.60 3.63 -5.27
CA ASP A 107 -14.44 4.22 -3.95
C ASP A 107 -13.94 5.66 -4.03
N GLU A 108 -14.51 6.51 -3.17
CA GLU A 108 -13.83 7.73 -2.78
C GLU A 108 -12.66 7.35 -1.85
N PRO A 109 -11.46 7.96 -1.98
CA PRO A 109 -10.30 7.57 -1.17
C PRO A 109 -10.53 7.64 0.35
N ARG A 110 -11.38 8.56 0.81
CA ARG A 110 -11.79 8.66 2.22
C ARG A 110 -12.70 7.51 2.62
N ALA A 111 -13.67 7.17 1.79
CA ALA A 111 -14.60 6.07 2.03
C ALA A 111 -13.87 4.72 2.08
N ALA A 112 -12.84 4.53 1.24
CA ALA A 112 -11.98 3.35 1.32
C ALA A 112 -11.32 3.24 2.69
N ALA A 113 -10.67 4.30 3.20
CA ALA A 113 -10.06 4.27 4.53
C ALA A 113 -11.09 4.05 5.66
N GLU A 114 -12.29 4.60 5.54
CA GLU A 114 -13.38 4.42 6.51
C GLU A 114 -13.94 2.98 6.50
N ARG A 115 -14.06 2.37 5.32
CA ARG A 115 -14.46 0.98 5.13
C ARG A 115 -13.47 0.02 5.77
N GLU A 116 -12.19 0.19 5.49
CA GLU A 116 -11.11 -0.66 6.02
C GLU A 116 -11.10 -0.63 7.56
N PHE A 117 -11.36 0.53 8.18
CA PHE A 117 -11.52 0.61 9.64
C PHE A 117 -12.71 -0.21 10.18
N ALA A 118 -13.80 -0.25 9.42
CA ALA A 118 -14.98 -1.03 9.80
C ALA A 118 -14.72 -2.54 9.64
N GLU A 119 -13.98 -2.95 8.61
CA GLU A 119 -13.65 -4.35 8.31
C GLU A 119 -12.56 -4.89 9.23
N GLU A 120 -11.46 -4.15 9.40
CA GLU A 120 -10.26 -4.63 10.09
C GLU A 120 -10.26 -4.37 11.61
N ALA A 121 -10.97 -3.33 12.05
CA ALA A 121 -10.98 -2.90 13.45
C ALA A 121 -12.38 -2.80 14.09
N GLY A 122 -13.46 -3.01 13.32
CA GLY A 122 -14.83 -2.94 13.82
C GLY A 122 -15.26 -1.55 14.27
N LEU A 123 -14.62 -0.49 13.77
CA LEU A 123 -14.86 0.89 14.19
C LEU A 123 -15.43 1.72 13.05
N ARG A 124 -16.42 2.58 13.35
CA ARG A 124 -16.82 3.64 12.42
C ARG A 124 -15.99 4.88 12.65
N VAL A 125 -15.28 5.29 11.61
CA VAL A 125 -14.47 6.50 11.61
C VAL A 125 -14.89 7.45 10.49
N ARG A 126 -14.41 8.67 10.54
CA ARG A 126 -14.44 9.65 9.45
C ARG A 126 -13.01 10.01 9.09
N ALA A 127 -12.62 9.84 7.84
CA ALA A 127 -11.34 10.30 7.35
C ALA A 127 -11.38 11.84 7.22
N THR A 128 -10.62 12.55 8.04
CA THR A 128 -10.71 14.02 8.16
C THR A 128 -9.64 14.74 7.35
N ARG A 129 -8.43 14.19 7.22
CA ARG A 129 -7.32 14.85 6.53
C ARG A 129 -6.42 13.86 5.81
N LEU A 130 -6.05 14.15 4.55
CA LEU A 130 -4.91 13.49 3.90
C LEU A 130 -3.62 14.10 4.45
N ALA A 131 -2.91 13.36 5.30
CA ALA A 131 -1.68 13.81 5.91
C ALA A 131 -0.46 13.54 5.03
N ALA A 132 -0.44 12.43 4.29
CA ALA A 132 0.64 12.11 3.37
C ALA A 132 0.18 11.36 2.12
N LEU A 133 0.89 11.56 1.01
CA LEU A 133 0.84 10.75 -0.21
C LEU A 133 2.27 10.29 -0.53
N HIS A 134 2.55 9.02 -0.30
CA HIS A 134 3.90 8.47 -0.42
C HIS A 134 4.02 7.41 -1.51
N ASP A 135 5.16 7.37 -2.17
CA ASP A 135 5.56 6.27 -3.02
C ASP A 135 6.05 5.08 -2.18
N GLY A 136 5.34 3.95 -2.26
CA GLY A 136 5.69 2.74 -1.52
C GLY A 136 7.06 2.16 -1.88
N SER A 137 7.58 2.43 -3.08
CA SER A 137 8.93 2.02 -3.50
C SER A 137 10.03 2.84 -2.82
N ILE A 138 9.73 4.08 -2.40
CA ILE A 138 10.64 4.96 -1.67
C ILE A 138 10.61 4.62 -0.18
N HIS A 139 9.42 4.58 0.41
CA HIS A 139 9.22 4.57 1.85
C HIS A 139 9.06 3.19 2.48
N ASN A 140 8.52 2.22 1.74
CA ASN A 140 8.08 0.94 2.32
C ASN A 140 8.91 -0.26 1.83
N GLY A 141 9.93 -0.04 1.02
CA GLY A 141 10.78 -1.12 0.49
C GLY A 141 9.98 -2.19 -0.24
N HIS A 142 8.88 -1.80 -0.92
CA HIS A 142 7.94 -2.72 -1.54
C HIS A 142 8.63 -3.64 -2.54
N THR A 143 8.40 -4.94 -2.41
CA THR A 143 8.68 -5.95 -3.45
C THR A 143 7.42 -6.32 -4.23
N SER A 144 6.34 -5.55 -4.09
CA SER A 144 5.10 -5.73 -4.84
C SER A 144 5.37 -5.66 -6.33
N PRO A 145 4.77 -6.51 -7.17
CA PRO A 145 4.89 -6.38 -8.62
C PRO A 145 4.30 -5.08 -9.18
N TRP A 146 3.54 -4.37 -8.34
CA TRP A 146 2.89 -3.11 -8.65
C TRP A 146 3.64 -1.93 -8.05
N HIS A 147 3.73 -0.84 -8.81
CA HIS A 147 4.02 0.48 -8.25
C HIS A 147 2.80 0.99 -7.47
N VAL A 148 3.00 1.48 -6.24
CA VAL A 148 1.89 1.81 -5.33
C VAL A 148 2.10 3.19 -4.72
N TYR A 149 1.09 4.04 -4.84
CA TYR A 149 0.97 5.24 -4.02
C TYR A 149 0.11 4.97 -2.80
N LYS A 150 0.57 5.45 -1.65
CA LYS A 150 -0.03 5.24 -0.34
C LYS A 150 -0.58 6.56 0.19
N LEU A 151 -1.90 6.61 0.37
CA LEU A 151 -2.62 7.75 0.92
C LEU A 151 -2.83 7.53 2.41
N PHE A 152 -2.20 8.36 3.24
CA PHE A 152 -2.35 8.28 4.70
C PHE A 152 -3.33 9.34 5.19
N PHE A 153 -4.47 8.89 5.72
CA PHE A 153 -5.50 9.72 6.31
C PHE A 153 -5.38 9.77 7.83
N LEU A 154 -5.55 10.94 8.42
CA LEU A 154 -5.99 11.04 9.81
C LEU A 154 -7.48 10.78 9.86
N VAL A 155 -7.91 10.01 10.86
CA VAL A 155 -9.31 9.67 11.05
C VAL A 155 -9.79 10.05 12.45
N GLU A 156 -11.07 10.40 12.54
CA GLU A 156 -11.77 10.65 13.80
C GLU A 156 -12.80 9.57 14.02
N ARG A 157 -12.87 9.07 15.25
CA ARG A 157 -13.83 8.04 15.63
C ARG A 157 -15.23 8.63 15.76
N THR A 158 -16.24 7.91 15.27
CA THR A 158 -17.64 8.37 15.22
C THR A 158 -18.62 7.50 16.03
N ASP A 159 -18.11 6.48 16.72
CA ASP A 159 -18.90 5.59 17.58
C ASP A 159 -18.15 5.20 18.87
N ASP A 160 -18.86 4.52 19.77
CA ASP A 160 -18.33 4.03 21.05
C ASP A 160 -18.04 2.50 21.03
N ALA A 161 -17.87 1.89 19.84
CA ALA A 161 -17.63 0.45 19.71
C ALA A 161 -16.26 0.00 20.27
N THR A 162 -16.16 -1.20 20.84
CA THR A 162 -14.83 -1.73 21.23
C THR A 162 -14.08 -2.19 19.98
N PRO A 163 -12.82 -1.78 19.76
CA PRO A 163 -12.03 -2.26 18.64
C PRO A 163 -12.03 -3.80 18.61
N THR A 164 -12.36 -4.38 17.46
CA THR A 164 -12.51 -5.83 17.28
C THR A 164 -11.89 -6.24 15.95
N ALA A 165 -10.97 -7.20 15.98
CA ALA A 165 -10.35 -7.77 14.78
C ALA A 165 -11.11 -9.03 14.30
N GLY A 166 -10.77 -9.51 13.11
CA GLY A 166 -11.23 -10.79 12.58
C GLY A 166 -12.64 -10.79 12.00
N LEU A 167 -13.16 -9.62 11.59
CA LEU A 167 -14.48 -9.51 10.98
C LEU A 167 -14.46 -9.92 9.50
N ASP A 168 -13.35 -9.65 8.82
CA ASP A 168 -13.05 -10.02 7.43
C ASP A 168 -12.18 -11.28 7.32
N GLY A 169 -11.53 -11.69 8.41
CA GLY A 169 -10.56 -12.78 8.45
C GLY A 169 -9.14 -12.40 8.04
N GLU A 170 -8.88 -11.12 7.75
CA GLU A 170 -7.56 -10.60 7.37
C GLU A 170 -6.77 -10.10 8.58
N THR A 171 -7.47 -9.73 9.64
CA THR A 171 -6.87 -9.29 10.91
C THR A 171 -7.08 -10.29 12.03
N SER A 172 -6.05 -10.44 12.87
CA SER A 172 -6.04 -11.38 14.01
C SER A 172 -6.08 -10.69 15.38
N ASP A 173 -5.73 -9.41 15.43
CA ASP A 173 -5.65 -8.63 16.66
C ASP A 173 -5.75 -7.12 16.35
N VAL A 174 -6.14 -6.33 17.35
CA VAL A 174 -6.29 -4.86 17.24
C VAL A 174 -5.94 -4.21 18.58
N GLY A 175 -5.20 -3.11 18.54
CA GLY A 175 -4.74 -2.46 19.77
C GLY A 175 -4.21 -1.05 19.58
N PHE A 176 -4.17 -0.29 20.67
CA PHE A 176 -3.55 1.03 20.73
C PHE A 176 -2.13 0.93 21.27
N PHE A 177 -1.16 1.39 20.49
CA PHE A 177 0.26 1.31 20.81
C PHE A 177 0.90 2.68 20.88
N ARG A 178 1.79 2.87 21.85
CA ARG A 178 2.60 4.09 21.92
C ARG A 178 3.68 4.04 20.84
N LEU A 179 4.03 5.19 20.26
CA LEU A 179 5.07 5.25 19.23
C LEU A 179 6.49 4.92 19.75
N ASP A 180 6.72 5.03 21.06
CA ASP A 180 7.97 4.64 21.72
C ASP A 180 8.00 3.18 22.18
N ASP A 181 6.90 2.44 21.99
CA ASP A 181 6.73 1.03 22.36
C ASP A 181 5.90 0.31 21.26
N LEU A 182 6.36 0.45 20.01
CA LEU A 182 5.68 -0.13 18.85
C LEU A 182 5.92 -1.64 18.77
N PRO A 183 4.90 -2.42 18.38
CA PRO A 183 5.08 -3.82 18.06
C PRO A 183 5.85 -3.98 16.73
N GLU A 184 6.17 -5.22 16.35
CA GLU A 184 6.81 -5.48 15.05
C GLU A 184 5.88 -5.06 13.90
N LEU A 185 6.30 -4.04 13.15
CA LEU A 185 5.52 -3.46 12.06
C LEU A 185 5.68 -4.23 10.76
N SER A 186 4.60 -4.31 10.00
CA SER A 186 4.63 -4.69 8.58
C SER A 186 5.13 -3.49 7.78
N THR A 187 6.45 -3.36 7.66
CA THR A 187 7.11 -2.17 7.06
C THR A 187 6.75 -1.96 5.58
N GLY A 188 6.35 -3.01 4.87
CA GLY A 188 5.78 -2.92 3.52
C GLY A 188 4.44 -2.15 3.49
N ARG A 189 3.72 -2.07 4.60
CA ARG A 189 2.44 -1.35 4.67
C ARG A 189 2.58 0.00 5.36
N THR A 190 3.23 0.01 6.53
CA THR A 190 3.39 1.17 7.41
C THR A 190 4.77 1.14 8.08
N THR A 191 5.50 2.26 8.06
CA THR A 191 6.78 2.40 8.78
C THR A 191 6.64 3.24 10.05
N ALA A 192 7.62 3.13 10.96
CA ALA A 192 7.67 3.96 12.17
C ALA A 192 7.79 5.46 11.85
N ASP A 193 8.55 5.81 10.80
CA ASP A 193 8.70 7.21 10.36
C ASP A 193 7.37 7.77 9.84
N GLN A 194 6.58 6.97 9.11
CA GLN A 194 5.23 7.34 8.69
C GLN A 194 4.31 7.54 9.91
N LEU A 195 4.37 6.69 10.93
CA LEU A 195 3.60 6.89 12.16
C LEU A 195 3.99 8.18 12.89
N ALA A 196 5.29 8.48 12.97
CA ALA A 196 5.79 9.71 13.59
C ALA A 196 5.33 10.97 12.85
N LEU A 197 5.38 10.94 11.50
CA LEU A 197 4.83 11.99 10.64
C LEU A 197 3.33 12.20 10.91
N LEU A 198 2.55 11.11 10.94
CA LEU A 198 1.11 11.19 11.18
C LEU A 198 0.77 11.74 12.57
N LEU A 199 1.54 11.38 13.61
CA LEU A 199 1.37 11.96 14.94
C LEU A 199 1.69 13.47 14.94
N ALA A 200 2.69 13.92 14.19
CA ALA A 200 2.98 15.34 14.03
C ALA A 200 1.81 16.08 13.36
N HIS A 201 1.24 15.53 12.29
CA HIS A 201 0.05 16.09 11.63
C HIS A 201 -1.20 16.07 12.53
N ALA A 202 -1.35 15.06 13.38
CA ALA A 202 -2.45 15.00 14.35
C ALA A 202 -2.32 16.09 15.43
N LYS A 203 -1.09 16.50 15.77
CA LYS A 203 -0.81 17.56 16.75
C LYS A 203 -0.83 18.96 16.15
N ASP A 204 -0.53 19.09 14.86
CA ASP A 204 -0.47 20.37 14.16
C ASP A 204 -1.23 20.31 12.83
N ALA A 205 -2.47 20.81 12.87
CA ALA A 205 -3.33 20.89 11.69
C ALA A 205 -2.86 21.92 10.64
N SER A 206 -1.81 22.70 10.90
CA SER A 206 -1.27 23.65 9.91
C SER A 206 -0.27 23.03 8.93
N LEU A 207 0.28 21.85 9.23
CA LEU A 207 1.27 21.18 8.39
C LEU A 207 0.69 20.83 7.00
N PRO A 208 1.33 21.19 5.88
CA PRO A 208 0.83 20.81 4.56
C PRO A 208 0.81 19.28 4.41
N THR A 209 0.01 18.73 3.50
CA THR A 209 0.10 17.30 3.14
C THR A 209 1.53 17.00 2.68
N ASP A 210 2.14 15.96 3.24
CA ASP A 210 3.48 15.50 2.88
C ASP A 210 3.40 14.69 1.58
N VAL A 211 4.20 15.06 0.58
CA VAL A 211 4.22 14.44 -0.74
C VAL A 211 5.65 14.40 -1.24
N ASP A 212 6.04 13.29 -1.86
CA ASP A 212 7.36 13.09 -2.48
C ASP A 212 7.69 14.05 -3.63
#